data_AF-A0A1Q3QTG7-F1
#
_entry.id   AF-A0A1Q3QTG7-F1
#
_cell.length_a   1.000
_cell.length_b   1.000
_cell.length_c   1.000
_cell.angle_alpha   90.00
_cell.angle_beta   90.00
_cell.angle_gamma   90.00
#
_symmetry.space_group_name_H-M   'P 1'
#
loop_
_entity.id
_entity.type
_entity.pdbx_description
1 polymer ?
#
loop_
_entity_poly.entity_id
_entity_poly.type
_entity_poly.pdbx_seq_one_letter_code
_entity_poly.pdbx_strand_id
1 'polypeptide(L)' 'MHPSEIQVSSWEWVPGQEVAPLKVPRTGIADGVLLFANYTSAGDHSSVLPRNGTINIALGAKDFKILPRP' A
#
# COMPACT_ATOMS: atom_id res chain seq x y z
N MET A 1 14.18 5.55 17.10
CA MET A 1 12.95 6.36 17.04
C MET A 1 11.80 5.37 16.88
N HIS A 2 10.78 5.40 17.75
CA HIS A 2 9.60 4.54 17.64
C HIS A 2 8.39 5.42 17.26
N PRO A 3 7.44 4.95 16.44
CA PRO A 3 6.28 5.74 16.09
C PRO A 3 5.44 6.03 17.35
N SER A 4 5.01 7.28 17.51
CA SER A 4 4.09 7.70 18.58
C SER A 4 2.63 7.41 18.23
N GLU A 5 2.32 7.22 16.95
CA GLU A 5 0.99 6.96 16.42
C GLU A 5 1.10 6.07 15.17
N ILE A 6 0.09 5.20 14.95
CA ILE A 6 -0.05 4.39 13.74
C ILE A 6 -1.49 4.54 13.25
N GLN A 7 -1.65 4.95 12.00
CA GLN A 7 -2.92 4.97 11.30
C GLN A 7 -2.98 3.79 10.32
N VAL A 8 -4.00 2.95 10.45
CA VAL A 8 -4.21 1.79 9.56
C VAL A 8 -5.43 2.04 8.67
N SER A 9 -5.28 1.76 7.38
CA SER A 9 -6.38 1.71 6.42
C SER A 9 -6.27 0.40 5.64
N SER A 10 -7.40 -0.28 5.45
CA SER A 10 -7.46 -1.60 4.83
C SER A 10 -8.58 -1.65 3.81
N TRP A 11 -8.36 -2.43 2.76
CA TRP A 11 -9.33 -2.71 1.71
C TRP A 11 -9.29 -4.19 1.38
N GLU A 12 -10.42 -4.70 0.91
CA GLU A 12 -10.54 -6.05 0.36
C GLU A 12 -10.94 -5.94 -1.11
N TRP A 13 -10.25 -6.70 -1.95
CA TRP A 13 -10.46 -6.70 -3.39
C TRP A 13 -10.60 -8.13 -3.90
N VAL A 14 -11.38 -8.29 -4.96
CA VAL A 14 -11.52 -9.56 -5.67
C VAL A 14 -10.69 -9.56 -6.97
N PRO A 15 -10.20 -10.73 -7.44
CA PRO A 15 -9.46 -10.80 -8.70
C PRO A 15 -10.26 -10.21 -9.89
N GLY A 16 -9.61 -9.37 -10.69
CA GLY A 16 -10.21 -8.71 -11.85
C GLY A 16 -11.03 -7.44 -11.56
N GLN A 17 -11.13 -7.03 -10.29
CA GLN A 17 -11.80 -5.79 -9.91
C GLN A 17 -11.02 -4.57 -10.41
N GLU A 18 -11.71 -3.65 -11.09
CA GLU A 18 -11.19 -2.30 -11.32
C GLU A 18 -11.26 -1.50 -10.02
N VAL A 19 -10.10 -1.04 -9.55
CA VAL A 19 -9.97 -0.27 -8.31
C VAL A 19 -9.75 1.20 -8.65
N ALA A 20 -10.70 2.05 -8.24
CA ALA A 20 -10.54 3.49 -8.36
C ALA A 20 -9.38 3.99 -7.48
N PRO A 21 -8.73 5.12 -7.82
CA PRO A 21 -7.66 5.69 -7.01
C PRO A 21 -8.10 5.93 -5.57
N LEU A 22 -7.34 5.36 -4.62
CA LEU A 22 -7.59 5.53 -3.20
C LEU A 22 -6.90 6.79 -2.66
N LYS A 23 -7.62 7.52 -1.81
CA LYS A 23 -7.04 8.59 -1.00
C LYS A 23 -6.92 8.10 0.43
N VAL A 24 -5.70 8.06 0.94
CA VAL A 24 -5.45 7.77 2.36
C VAL A 24 -5.36 9.11 3.08
N PRO A 25 -6.42 9.52 3.82
CA PRO A 25 -6.39 10.78 4.56
C PRO A 25 -5.32 10.69 5.64
N ARG A 26 -4.60 11.77 5.85
CA ARG A 26 -3.57 11.85 6.89
C ARG A 26 -3.89 12.97 7.84
N THR A 27 -3.75 12.67 9.12
CA THR A 27 -3.90 13.63 10.22
C THR A 27 -2.61 14.42 10.47
N GLY A 28 -1.47 13.99 9.91
CA GLY A 28 -0.16 14.64 10.06
C GLY A 28 0.90 14.17 9.06
N ILE A 29 2.15 14.57 9.31
CA ILE A 29 3.32 14.13 8.52
C ILE A 29 3.71 12.72 8.98
N ALA A 30 3.65 11.75 8.07
CA ALA A 30 4.06 10.39 8.37
C ALA A 30 5.59 10.22 8.23
N ASP A 31 6.24 9.69 9.26
CA ASP A 31 7.67 9.31 9.23
C ASP A 31 7.95 8.12 8.30
N GLY A 32 6.92 7.32 8.03
CA GLY A 32 6.98 6.19 7.12
C GLY A 32 5.59 5.75 6.68
N VAL A 33 5.53 5.12 5.51
CA VAL A 33 4.31 4.49 4.99
C VAL A 33 4.68 3.07 4.62
N LEU A 34 3.91 2.11 5.11
CA LEU A 34 4.09 0.69 4.82
C LEU A 34 2.86 0.18 4.08
N LEU A 35 3.08 -0.52 2.98
CA LEU A 35 2.07 -1.35 2.33
C LEU A 35 2.25 -2.79 2.80
N PHE A 36 1.15 -3.45 3.10
CA PHE A 36 1.07 -4.90 3.29
C PHE A 36 -0.07 -5.43 2.43
N ALA A 37 0.16 -6.55 1.77
CA ALA A 37 -0.84 -7.25 0.98
C ALA A 37 -0.93 -8.70 1.46
N ASN A 38 -2.13 -9.14 1.81
CA ASN A 38 -2.36 -10.45 2.42
C ASN A 38 -2.44 -11.57 1.37
N TYR A 39 -1.33 -11.88 0.68
CA TYR A 39 -1.25 -13.01 -0.25
C TYR A 39 -1.01 -14.33 0.49
N THR A 40 -1.52 -15.44 -0.07
CA THR A 40 -1.30 -16.80 0.45
C THR A 40 -0.01 -17.45 -0.05
N SER A 41 0.64 -16.84 -1.05
CA SER A 41 1.96 -17.24 -1.51
C SER A 41 3.03 -16.92 -0.47
N ALA A 42 4.20 -17.54 -0.61
CA ALA A 42 5.36 -17.20 0.21
C ALA A 42 6.01 -15.88 -0.28
N GLY A 43 6.44 -15.05 0.66
CA GLY A 43 7.12 -13.78 0.42
C GLY A 43 6.81 -12.75 1.50
N ASP A 44 7.52 -11.62 1.47
CA ASP A 44 7.34 -10.55 2.47
C ASP A 44 6.00 -9.82 2.30
N HIS A 45 5.50 -9.79 1.06
CA HIS A 45 4.24 -9.12 0.64
C HIS A 45 4.02 -7.76 1.31
N SER A 46 5.11 -7.03 1.49
CA SER A 46 5.14 -5.72 2.11
C SER A 46 6.22 -4.85 1.48
N SER A 47 6.02 -3.54 1.53
CA SER A 47 6.97 -2.58 0.98
C SER A 47 6.84 -1.22 1.64
N VAL A 48 7.98 -0.55 1.82
CA VAL A 48 8.00 0.86 2.25
C VAL A 48 7.65 1.74 1.06
N LEU A 49 6.67 2.60 1.24
CA LEU A 49 6.21 3.54 0.23
C LEU A 49 6.83 4.92 0.43
N PRO A 50 6.94 5.72 -0.65
CA PRO A 50 7.20 7.15 -0.52
C PRO A 50 6.27 7.79 0.51
N ARG A 51 6.85 8.64 1.35
CA ARG A 51 6.07 9.36 2.35
C ARG A 51 4.97 10.15 1.68
N ASN A 52 5.16 10.76 0.51
CA ASN A 52 4.15 11.66 -0.07
C ASN A 52 3.91 11.34 -1.54
N GLY A 53 2.76 11.76 -2.07
CA GLY A 53 2.46 11.71 -3.50
C GLY A 53 1.55 10.56 -3.92
N THR A 54 1.47 10.34 -5.22
CA THR A 54 0.65 9.29 -5.84
C THR A 54 1.55 8.11 -6.21
N ILE A 55 1.09 6.90 -5.89
CA ILE A 55 1.81 5.66 -6.17
C ILE A 55 0.88 4.76 -6.95
N ASN A 56 1.39 4.16 -8.01
CA ASN A 56 0.68 3.16 -8.79
C ASN A 56 1.12 1.77 -8.31
N ILE A 57 0.16 0.95 -7.89
CA ILE A 57 0.40 -0.41 -7.41
C ILE A 57 -0.38 -1.35 -8.31
N ALA A 58 0.31 -2.30 -8.94
CA ALA A 58 -0.33 -3.40 -9.65
C ALA A 58 -0.44 -4.61 -8.72
N LEU A 59 -1.65 -5.08 -8.47
CA LEU A 59 -1.91 -6.29 -7.70
C LEU A 59 -1.97 -7.47 -8.66
N GLY A 60 -1.03 -8.40 -8.52
CA GLY A 60 -0.99 -9.63 -9.29
C GLY A 60 -1.66 -10.80 -8.56
N ALA A 61 -1.56 -12.00 -9.12
CA ALA A 61 -2.16 -13.20 -8.51
C ALA A 61 -1.38 -13.74 -7.29
N LYS A 62 -0.10 -13.39 -7.15
CA LYS A 62 0.81 -13.91 -6.12
C LYS A 62 1.65 -12.84 -5.43
N ASP A 63 1.64 -11.62 -5.95
CA ASP A 63 2.36 -10.50 -5.34
C ASP A 63 1.91 -9.20 -5.97
N PHE A 64 2.32 -8.07 -5.40
CA PHE A 64 2.15 -6.76 -6.00
C PHE A 64 3.46 -6.22 -6.61
N LYS A 65 3.32 -5.20 -7.45
CA LYS A 65 4.44 -4.40 -7.96
C LYS A 65 4.15 -2.93 -7.80
N ILE A 66 5.14 -2.18 -7.33
CA ILE A 66 5.12 -0.72 -7.38
C ILE A 66 5.55 -0.30 -8.79
N LEU A 67 4.68 0.42 -9.48
CA LEU A 67 4.94 0.89 -10.83
C LEU A 67 5.58 2.28 -10.81
N PRO A 68 6.45 2.61 -11.79
CA PRO A 68 6.88 3.97 -12.00
C PRO A 68 5.68 4.89 -12.25
N ARG A 69 5.82 6.16 -11.86
CA ARG A 69 4.88 7.18 -12.34
C ARG A 69 5.08 7.34 -13.86
N PRO A 70 4.01 7.45 -14.67
CA PRO A 70 4.15 7.92 -16.04
C PRO A 70 4.75 9.33 -16.09
#